data_AF-A0A5A9YZ35-F1
#
_entry.id   AF-A0A5A9YZ35-F1
#
_cell.length_a   1.000
_cell.length_b   1.000
_cell.length_c   1.000
_cell.angle_alpha   90.00
_cell.angle_beta   90.00
_cell.angle_gamma   90.00
#
_symmetry.space_group_name_H-M   'P 1'
#
loop_
_entity.id
_entity.type
_entity.pdbx_description
1 polymer ?
#
loop_
_entity_poly.entity_id
_entity_poly.type
_entity_poly.pdbx_seq_one_letter_code
_entity_poly.pdbx_strand_id
1 'polypeptide(L)'
;MPLRETKYRILIPLNKANERYRNDKGRLFERIVGQFLKNQSFTVTERVRDVGSEIDLLCSNDLSGDIAIVECKTQSEALQSSVVNKLHTDVSLHDAHVGWIFSISNLGKEAEGRLKKLNEKEGEETFRHFSPSALVGYLLKINALVEPFVAPQGVPNAKYLCIFEDRYLWVYPVHESSSGQPIALQAWNAETGETINPNDAPDLSSTDFPFPELKWWDHEANERSAAK
;
A
#
# COMPACT_ATOMS: atom_id res chain seq x y z
N MET A 1 25.59 -11.66 6.74
CA MET A 1 24.93 -11.06 5.56
C MET A 1 23.82 -10.16 6.06
N PRO A 2 23.76 -8.88 5.67
CA PRO A 2 22.58 -8.07 5.99
C PRO A 2 21.38 -8.66 5.25
N LEU A 3 20.28 -8.89 5.98
CA LEU A 3 18.99 -9.25 5.41
C LEU A 3 18.66 -8.20 4.36
N ARG A 4 18.52 -8.60 3.08
CA ARG A 4 18.01 -7.68 2.05
C ARG A 4 16.64 -7.21 2.53
N GLU A 5 16.47 -5.90 2.69
CA GLU A 5 15.20 -5.31 3.06
C GLU A 5 14.17 -5.71 1.99
N THR A 6 13.12 -6.42 2.40
CA THR A 6 12.10 -6.92 1.47
C THR A 6 11.34 -5.73 0.91
N LYS A 7 11.32 -5.59 -0.42
CA LYS A 7 10.64 -4.49 -1.10
C LYS A 7 9.19 -4.87 -1.36
N TYR A 8 8.28 -4.30 -0.59
CA TYR A 8 6.85 -4.44 -0.84
C TYR A 8 6.39 -3.40 -1.87
N ARG A 9 5.42 -3.78 -2.69
CA ARG A 9 4.70 -2.90 -3.59
C ARG A 9 3.21 -3.03 -3.31
N ILE A 10 2.52 -1.91 -3.24
CA ILE A 10 1.07 -1.88 -3.11
C ILE A 10 0.50 -1.61 -4.50
N LEU A 11 -0.41 -2.45 -4.94
CA LEU A 11 -1.15 -2.31 -6.18
C LEU A 11 -2.64 -2.24 -5.86
N ILE A 12 -3.38 -1.48 -6.66
CA ILE A 12 -4.83 -1.38 -6.56
C ILE A 12 -5.36 -1.60 -7.97
N PRO A 13 -5.48 -2.88 -8.39
CA PRO A 13 -5.80 -3.23 -9.76
C PRO A 13 -7.21 -2.77 -10.10
N LEU A 14 -7.32 -1.77 -10.97
CA LEU A 14 -8.60 -1.24 -11.44
C LEU A 14 -8.55 -0.96 -12.94
N ASN A 15 -9.71 -1.02 -13.59
CA ASN A 15 -9.82 -0.69 -15.00
C ASN A 15 -9.64 0.82 -15.22
N LYS A 16 -8.58 1.22 -15.95
CA LYS A 16 -8.27 2.63 -16.25
C LYS A 16 -9.34 3.34 -17.08
N ALA A 17 -10.15 2.58 -17.82
CA ALA A 17 -11.25 3.13 -18.61
C ALA A 17 -12.47 3.50 -17.75
N ASN A 18 -12.53 3.08 -16.48
CA ASN A 18 -13.58 3.50 -15.57
C ASN A 18 -13.39 4.98 -15.20
N GLU A 19 -14.41 5.80 -15.39
CA GLU A 19 -14.40 7.23 -15.04
C GLU A 19 -14.09 7.47 -13.56
N ARG A 20 -14.45 6.52 -12.69
CA ARG A 20 -14.18 6.57 -11.25
C ARG A 20 -12.82 6.02 -10.85
N TYR A 21 -11.99 5.56 -11.80
CA TYR A 21 -10.71 4.90 -11.56
C TYR A 21 -9.84 5.58 -10.50
N ARG A 22 -9.61 6.90 -10.61
CA ARG A 22 -8.76 7.63 -9.65
C ARG A 22 -9.40 7.73 -8.26
N ASN A 23 -10.70 8.00 -8.22
CA ASN A 23 -11.46 8.18 -6.98
C ASN A 23 -11.62 6.85 -6.21
N ASP A 24 -11.89 5.76 -6.93
CA ASP A 24 -12.00 4.42 -6.35
C ASP A 24 -10.63 3.95 -5.85
N LYS A 25 -9.55 4.23 -6.61
CA LYS A 25 -8.19 3.91 -6.19
C LYS A 25 -7.80 4.63 -4.89
N GLY A 26 -8.10 5.93 -4.80
CA GLY A 26 -7.93 6.73 -3.57
C GLY A 26 -8.73 6.15 -2.41
N ARG A 27 -10.03 5.91 -2.60
CA ARG A 27 -10.94 5.33 -1.58
C ARG A 27 -10.42 4.03 -1.00
N LEU A 28 -9.99 3.10 -1.86
CA LEU A 28 -9.50 1.79 -1.43
C LEU A 28 -8.22 1.90 -0.61
N PHE A 29 -7.33 2.84 -0.95
CA PHE A 29 -6.11 3.09 -0.20
C PHE A 29 -6.37 3.82 1.12
N GLU A 30 -7.21 4.85 1.10
CA GLU A 30 -7.70 5.56 2.29
C GLU A 30 -8.27 4.56 3.31
N ARG A 31 -9.04 3.57 2.84
CA ARG A 31 -9.64 2.54 3.71
C ARG A 31 -8.60 1.71 4.45
N ILE A 32 -7.58 1.17 3.77
CA ILE A 32 -6.56 0.35 4.44
C ILE A 32 -5.71 1.18 5.40
N VAL A 33 -5.39 2.44 5.05
CA VAL A 33 -4.67 3.37 5.92
C VAL A 33 -5.52 3.71 7.14
N GLY A 34 -6.81 4.00 6.96
CA GLY A 34 -7.75 4.26 8.04
C GLY A 34 -7.90 3.07 9.00
N GLN A 35 -7.95 1.84 8.48
CA GLN A 35 -7.96 0.62 9.33
C GLN A 35 -6.66 0.46 10.11
N PHE A 36 -5.51 0.71 9.48
CA PHE A 36 -4.22 0.73 10.18
C PHE A 36 -4.23 1.72 11.35
N LEU A 37 -4.70 2.95 11.12
CA LEU A 37 -4.75 4.00 12.14
C LEU A 37 -5.75 3.68 13.26
N LYS A 38 -6.91 3.12 12.94
CA LYS A 38 -7.87 2.62 13.95
C LYS A 38 -7.23 1.58 14.87
N ASN A 39 -6.43 0.66 14.33
CA ASN A 39 -5.67 -0.31 15.12
C ASN A 39 -4.57 0.33 16.00
N GLN A 40 -4.23 1.60 15.78
CA GLN A 40 -3.33 2.38 16.62
C GLN A 40 -4.07 3.33 17.58
N SER A 41 -5.34 3.03 17.89
CA SER A 41 -6.19 3.84 18.78
C SER A 41 -6.44 5.26 18.26
N PHE A 42 -6.62 5.41 16.95
CA PHE A 42 -7.12 6.66 16.36
C PHE A 42 -8.59 6.53 15.96
N THR A 43 -9.39 7.52 16.34
CA THR A 43 -10.63 7.83 15.66
C THR A 43 -10.32 8.46 14.30
N VAL A 44 -10.86 7.92 13.21
CA VAL A 44 -10.56 8.34 11.83
C VAL A 44 -11.82 8.91 11.16
N THR A 45 -11.72 10.15 10.66
CA THR A 45 -12.73 10.80 9.83
C THR A 45 -12.22 10.91 8.40
N GLU A 46 -12.96 10.33 7.45
CA GLU A 46 -12.57 10.30 6.03
C GLU A 46 -13.09 11.55 5.28
N ARG A 47 -12.28 12.06 4.33
CA ARG A 47 -12.66 13.08 3.34
C ARG A 47 -13.25 14.35 3.95
N VAL A 48 -12.51 14.94 4.89
CA VAL A 48 -12.90 16.21 5.51
C VAL A 48 -12.70 17.32 4.50
N ARG A 49 -13.79 18.04 4.22
CA ARG A 49 -13.80 19.23 3.36
C ARG A 49 -14.18 20.43 4.20
N ASP A 50 -13.28 21.40 4.27
CA ASP A 50 -13.52 22.69 4.90
C ASP A 50 -13.05 23.82 3.97
N VAL A 51 -13.32 25.06 4.35
CA VAL A 51 -12.98 26.27 3.58
C VAL A 51 -11.46 26.36 3.39
N GLY A 52 -10.97 25.85 2.26
CA GLY A 52 -9.58 25.96 1.84
C GLY A 52 -8.76 24.67 1.91
N SER A 53 -9.32 23.55 2.38
CA SER A 53 -8.62 22.26 2.32
C SER A 53 -9.55 21.05 2.12
N GLU A 54 -9.01 20.06 1.41
CA GLU A 54 -9.56 18.69 1.32
C GLU A 54 -8.52 17.77 1.94
N ILE A 55 -8.88 17.15 3.07
CA ILE A 55 -8.02 16.25 3.83
C ILE A 55 -8.50 14.82 3.58
N ASP A 56 -7.57 13.93 3.21
CA ASP A 56 -7.92 12.53 2.95
C ASP A 56 -8.40 11.86 4.24
N LEU A 57 -7.63 11.93 5.34
CA LEU A 57 -8.08 11.49 6.67
C LEU A 57 -7.69 12.48 7.77
N LEU A 58 -8.64 12.84 8.64
CA LEU A 58 -8.42 13.56 9.89
C LEU A 58 -8.53 12.55 11.04
N CYS A 59 -7.47 12.42 11.82
CA CYS A 59 -7.39 11.42 12.88
C CYS A 59 -7.17 12.08 14.24
N SER A 60 -7.80 11.55 15.28
CA SER A 60 -7.57 11.94 16.67
C SER A 60 -7.17 10.72 17.48
N ASN A 61 -6.06 10.80 18.21
CA ASN A 61 -5.64 9.70 19.07
C ASN A 61 -6.52 9.63 20.30
N ASP A 62 -7.15 8.48 20.54
CA ASP A 62 -8.11 8.30 21.63
C ASP A 62 -7.45 8.34 23.02
N LEU A 63 -6.11 8.21 23.09
CA LEU A 63 -5.34 8.17 24.35
C LEU A 63 -4.69 9.52 24.68
N SER A 64 -4.03 10.16 23.71
CA SER A 64 -3.34 11.44 23.90
C SER A 64 -4.17 12.66 23.53
N GLY A 65 -5.19 12.49 22.67
CA GLY A 65 -5.91 13.59 22.05
C GLY A 65 -5.18 14.22 20.85
N ASP A 66 -3.99 13.71 20.48
CA ASP A 66 -3.21 14.26 19.38
C ASP A 66 -3.98 14.17 18.07
N ILE A 67 -3.95 15.26 17.30
CA ILE A 67 -4.58 15.36 16.00
C ILE A 67 -3.55 15.10 14.90
N ALA A 68 -3.86 14.19 13.99
CA ALA A 68 -3.05 13.87 12.83
C ALA A 68 -3.81 14.19 11.53
N ILE A 69 -3.16 14.95 10.64
CA ILE A 69 -3.60 15.12 9.25
C ILE A 69 -2.91 14.07 8.40
N VAL A 70 -3.68 13.35 7.59
CA VAL A 70 -3.16 12.25 6.76
C VAL A 70 -3.49 12.47 5.30
N GLU A 71 -2.46 12.42 4.47
CA GLU A 71 -2.52 12.45 3.02
C GLU A 71 -2.24 11.07 2.43
N CYS A 72 -3.17 10.57 1.63
CA CYS A 72 -3.08 9.30 0.94
C CYS A 72 -2.79 9.53 -0.55
N LYS A 73 -1.77 8.89 -1.11
CA LYS A 73 -1.39 9.06 -2.52
C LYS A 73 -1.18 7.73 -3.24
N THR A 74 -1.95 7.53 -4.30
CA THR A 74 -1.97 6.29 -5.10
C THR A 74 -1.34 6.45 -6.49
N GLN A 75 -0.53 7.48 -6.70
CA GLN A 75 0.24 7.64 -7.93
C GLN A 75 1.43 6.67 -7.95
N SER A 76 1.79 6.17 -9.12
CA SER A 76 2.90 5.23 -9.28
C SER A 76 4.26 5.94 -9.30
N GLU A 77 4.27 7.19 -9.73
CA GLU A 77 5.44 8.06 -9.80
C GLU A 77 5.83 8.54 -8.41
N ALA A 78 7.12 8.86 -8.25
CA ALA A 78 7.63 9.43 -7.00
C ALA A 78 6.88 10.73 -6.63
N LEU A 79 6.54 10.89 -5.36
CA LEU A 79 5.78 12.06 -4.91
C LEU A 79 6.61 13.33 -5.00
N GLN A 80 5.96 14.41 -5.43
CA GLN A 80 6.58 15.73 -5.56
C GLN A 80 6.47 16.54 -4.26
N SER A 81 7.32 17.56 -4.11
CA SER A 81 7.35 18.46 -2.95
C SER A 81 6.01 19.18 -2.70
N SER A 82 5.16 19.29 -3.73
CA SER A 82 3.80 19.84 -3.61
C SER A 82 2.94 19.06 -2.62
N VAL A 83 3.08 17.74 -2.53
CA VAL A 83 2.35 16.91 -1.55
C VAL A 83 2.77 17.26 -0.13
N VAL A 84 4.06 17.42 0.11
CA VAL A 84 4.61 17.81 1.42
C VAL A 84 4.18 19.23 1.81
N ASN A 85 4.17 20.16 0.85
CA ASN A 85 3.71 21.53 1.08
C ASN A 85 2.22 21.57 1.43
N LYS A 86 1.38 20.80 0.73
CA LYS A 86 -0.05 20.67 1.03
C LYS A 86 -0.24 20.17 2.46
N LEU A 87 0.41 19.05 2.82
CA LEU A 87 0.31 18.48 4.16
C LEU A 87 0.73 19.49 5.24
N HIS A 88 1.83 20.22 5.05
CA HIS A 88 2.27 21.26 5.98
C HIS A 88 1.22 22.38 6.13
N THR A 89 0.63 22.83 5.02
CA THR A 89 -0.45 23.82 5.07
C THR A 89 -1.67 23.27 5.82
N ASP A 90 -2.08 22.04 5.55
CA ASP A 90 -3.25 21.44 6.20
C ASP A 90 -3.03 21.23 7.70
N VAL A 91 -1.84 20.77 8.12
CA VAL A 91 -1.46 20.68 9.53
C VAL A 91 -1.55 22.04 10.22
N SER A 92 -1.05 23.09 9.58
CA SER A 92 -1.11 24.45 10.14
C SER A 92 -2.52 25.05 10.16
N LEU A 93 -3.36 24.75 9.18
CA LEU A 93 -4.74 25.28 9.13
C LEU A 93 -5.66 24.61 10.15
N HIS A 94 -5.36 23.36 10.52
CA HIS A 94 -6.17 22.56 11.44
C HIS A 94 -5.56 22.46 12.85
N ASP A 95 -4.51 23.23 13.14
CA ASP A 95 -3.76 23.18 14.40
C ASP A 95 -3.42 21.73 14.82
N ALA A 96 -3.05 20.90 13.84
CA ALA A 96 -2.78 19.49 14.06
C ALA A 96 -1.38 19.28 14.65
N HIS A 97 -1.22 18.19 15.39
CA HIS A 97 0.02 17.88 16.11
C HIS A 97 1.04 17.23 15.16
N VAL A 98 0.56 16.40 14.22
CA VAL A 98 1.40 15.68 13.27
C VAL A 98 0.78 15.62 11.88
N GLY A 99 1.62 15.45 10.86
CA GLY A 99 1.21 15.27 9.47
C GLY A 99 1.84 14.04 8.85
N TRP A 100 1.03 13.15 8.25
CA TRP A 100 1.52 11.91 7.66
C TRP A 100 1.14 11.77 6.19
N ILE A 101 2.10 11.27 5.40
CA ILE A 101 1.87 10.88 4.00
C ILE A 101 1.94 9.36 3.94
N PHE A 102 0.87 8.72 3.48
CA PHE A 102 0.89 7.32 3.07
C PHE A 102 0.86 7.26 1.55
N SER A 103 1.65 6.38 0.95
CA SER A 103 1.62 6.23 -0.51
C SER A 103 2.05 4.87 -1.03
N ILE A 104 1.61 4.58 -2.25
CA ILE A 104 2.02 3.37 -3.00
C ILE A 104 3.36 3.56 -3.73
N SER A 105 3.90 4.77 -3.75
CA SER A 105 5.22 5.13 -4.28
C SER A 105 6.10 5.79 -3.21
N ASN A 106 7.39 6.01 -3.51
CA ASN A 106 8.28 6.74 -2.61
C ASN A 106 8.21 8.25 -2.84
N LEU A 107 8.73 9.04 -1.89
CA LEU A 107 9.01 10.45 -2.13
C LEU A 107 10.10 10.61 -3.21
N GLY A 108 10.00 11.68 -4.00
CA GLY A 108 11.12 12.15 -4.80
C GLY A 108 12.16 12.86 -3.93
N LYS A 109 13.41 12.95 -4.38
CA LYS A 109 14.52 13.56 -3.62
C LYS A 109 14.21 14.96 -3.08
N GLU A 110 13.53 15.79 -3.87
CA GLU A 110 13.15 17.13 -3.43
C GLU A 110 12.09 17.10 -2.33
N ALA A 111 11.11 16.18 -2.42
CA ALA A 111 10.08 16.01 -1.42
C ALA A 111 10.67 15.47 -0.10
N GLU A 112 11.60 14.52 -0.17
CA GLU A 112 12.38 14.04 0.99
C GLU A 112 13.14 15.19 1.66
N GLY A 113 13.87 15.97 0.87
CA GLY A 113 14.60 17.14 1.36
C GLY A 113 13.69 18.20 1.97
N ARG A 114 12.48 18.38 1.43
CA ARG A 114 11.47 19.30 1.96
C ARG A 114 10.93 18.82 3.29
N LEU A 115 10.52 17.55 3.40
CA LEU A 115 10.00 16.95 4.62
C LEU A 115 11.03 17.01 5.76
N LYS A 116 12.29 16.69 5.45
CA LYS A 116 13.40 16.80 6.40
C LYS A 116 13.56 18.24 6.93
N LYS A 117 13.59 19.24 6.03
CA LYS A 117 13.72 20.66 6.42
C LYS A 117 12.55 21.15 7.28
N LEU A 118 11.35 20.62 7.07
CA LEU A 118 10.20 20.97 7.91
C LEU A 118 10.38 20.43 9.33
N ASN A 119 10.72 19.14 9.48
CA ASN A 119 10.98 18.57 10.81
C ASN A 119 12.16 19.25 11.53
N GLU A 120 13.23 19.60 10.80
CA GLU A 120 14.34 20.38 11.37
C GLU A 120 13.90 21.74 11.91
N LYS A 121 12.89 22.36 11.27
CA LYS A 121 12.34 23.66 11.69
C LYS A 121 11.43 23.52 12.91
N GLU A 122 10.60 22.49 12.95
CA GLU A 122 9.70 22.23 14.09
C GLU A 122 10.46 21.69 15.31
N GLY A 123 11.66 21.13 15.10
CA GLY A 123 12.52 20.61 16.17
C GLY A 123 12.14 19.20 16.63
N GLU A 124 11.16 18.58 15.99
CA GLU A 124 10.67 17.23 16.25
C GLU A 124 10.19 16.54 14.96
N GLU A 125 9.86 15.24 15.02
CA GLU A 125 9.38 14.47 13.87
C GLU A 125 7.86 14.70 13.62
N THR A 126 7.47 15.95 13.38
CA THR A 126 6.07 16.37 13.12
C THR A 126 5.52 15.74 11.84
N PHE A 127 6.33 15.70 10.78
CA PHE A 127 5.95 15.21 9.45
C PHE A 127 6.60 13.87 9.13
N ARG A 128 5.81 12.91 8.63
CA ARG A 128 6.30 11.57 8.30
C ARG A 128 5.81 11.06 6.96
N HIS A 129 6.66 10.30 6.27
CA HIS A 129 6.26 9.50 5.12
C HIS A 129 6.26 8.00 5.45
N PHE A 130 5.13 7.36 5.22
CA PHE A 130 4.95 5.92 5.26
C PHE A 130 5.01 5.38 3.83
N SER A 131 6.19 4.91 3.45
CA SER A 131 6.41 4.21 2.18
C SER A 131 5.61 2.91 2.10
N PRO A 132 5.47 2.29 0.91
CA PRO A 132 4.78 1.01 0.76
C PRO A 132 5.34 -0.07 1.69
N SER A 133 6.67 -0.19 1.76
CA SER A 133 7.34 -1.14 2.65
C SER A 133 7.10 -0.81 4.13
N ALA A 134 7.05 0.47 4.50
CA ALA A 134 6.78 0.86 5.87
C ALA A 134 5.34 0.47 6.27
N LEU A 135 4.33 0.87 5.49
CA LEU A 135 2.93 0.54 5.75
C LEU A 135 2.71 -0.97 5.83
N VAL A 136 3.17 -1.72 4.82
CA VAL A 136 3.03 -3.18 4.80
C VAL A 136 3.77 -3.82 5.97
N GLY A 137 4.98 -3.36 6.28
CA GLY A 137 5.74 -3.85 7.43
C GLY A 137 5.03 -3.61 8.75
N TYR A 138 4.34 -2.49 8.93
CA TYR A 138 3.51 -2.24 10.12
C TYR A 138 2.28 -3.15 10.15
N LEU A 139 1.57 -3.32 9.03
CA LEU A 139 0.41 -4.20 8.93
C LEU A 139 0.77 -5.66 9.26
N LEU A 140 1.93 -6.15 8.81
CA LEU A 140 2.46 -7.46 9.18
C LEU A 140 2.77 -7.54 10.69
N LYS A 141 3.40 -6.51 11.26
CA LYS A 141 3.76 -6.49 12.70
C LYS A 141 2.54 -6.56 13.62
N ILE A 142 1.42 -5.96 13.21
CA ILE A 142 0.18 -5.98 13.98
C ILE A 142 -0.72 -7.19 13.63
N ASN A 143 -0.23 -8.13 12.82
CA ASN A 143 -0.97 -9.29 12.30
C ASN A 143 -2.26 -8.92 11.54
N ALA A 144 -2.34 -7.71 10.98
CA ALA A 144 -3.42 -7.34 10.06
C ALA A 144 -3.22 -7.97 8.67
N LEU A 145 -1.98 -8.34 8.35
CA LEU A 145 -1.65 -9.14 7.18
C LEU A 145 -0.79 -10.34 7.60
N VAL A 146 -0.91 -11.43 6.84
CA VAL A 146 -0.10 -12.65 6.95
C VAL A 146 0.69 -12.78 5.66
N GLU A 147 2.02 -12.75 5.77
CA GLU A 147 2.89 -12.98 4.63
C GLU A 147 2.95 -14.48 4.28
N PRO A 148 2.64 -14.88 3.03
CA PRO A 148 2.69 -16.28 2.65
C PRO A 148 4.12 -16.78 2.55
N PHE A 149 4.32 -18.05 2.89
CA PHE A 149 5.57 -18.73 2.64
C PHE A 149 5.69 -19.05 1.14
N VAL A 150 6.76 -18.55 0.51
CA VAL A 150 7.13 -18.87 -0.87
C VAL A 150 8.52 -19.47 -0.87
N ALA A 151 8.68 -20.61 -1.54
CA ALA A 151 9.96 -21.31 -1.59
C ALA A 151 11.09 -20.38 -2.10
N PRO A 152 12.33 -20.47 -1.56
CA PRO A 152 13.42 -19.53 -1.85
C PRO A 152 13.77 -19.35 -3.33
N GLN A 153 13.56 -20.38 -4.15
CA GLN A 153 13.83 -20.35 -5.60
C GLN A 153 12.76 -19.59 -6.41
N GLY A 154 11.66 -19.18 -5.77
CA GLY A 154 10.56 -18.42 -6.36
C GLY A 154 10.31 -17.08 -5.70
N VAL A 155 11.20 -16.59 -4.82
CA VAL A 155 10.99 -15.29 -4.14
C VAL A 155 11.08 -14.15 -5.15
N PRO A 156 9.98 -13.45 -5.45
CA PRO A 156 10.01 -12.35 -6.40
C PRO A 156 10.84 -11.19 -5.84
N ASN A 157 11.50 -10.45 -6.74
CA ASN A 157 12.28 -9.24 -6.37
C ASN A 157 11.42 -8.15 -5.71
N ALA A 158 10.10 -8.23 -5.84
CA ALA A 158 9.13 -7.41 -5.12
C ALA A 158 7.93 -8.27 -4.73
N LYS A 159 7.41 -8.05 -3.53
CA LYS A 159 6.17 -8.69 -3.06
C LYS A 159 5.00 -7.74 -3.27
N TYR A 160 4.00 -8.15 -4.04
CA TYR A 160 2.86 -7.30 -4.39
C TYR A 160 1.68 -7.58 -3.46
N LEU A 161 1.31 -6.58 -2.67
CA LEU A 161 0.03 -6.51 -1.98
C LEU A 161 -0.98 -5.86 -2.92
N CYS A 162 -1.99 -6.60 -3.35
CA CYS A 162 -3.10 -6.11 -4.16
C CYS A 162 -4.30 -5.81 -3.27
N ILE A 163 -4.82 -4.59 -3.38
CA ILE A 163 -6.02 -4.13 -2.67
C ILE A 163 -7.20 -4.20 -3.62
N PHE A 164 -8.22 -4.96 -3.24
CA PHE A 164 -9.52 -5.03 -3.91
C PHE A 164 -10.62 -4.45 -3.00
N GLU A 165 -11.85 -4.37 -3.51
CA GLU A 165 -12.97 -3.80 -2.78
C GLU A 165 -13.40 -4.64 -1.57
N ASP A 166 -13.23 -5.94 -1.61
CA ASP A 166 -13.70 -6.88 -0.58
C ASP A 166 -12.58 -7.66 0.12
N ARG A 167 -11.35 -7.63 -0.40
CA ARG A 167 -10.23 -8.42 0.11
C ARG A 167 -8.86 -7.83 -0.22
N TYR A 168 -7.84 -8.31 0.48
CA TYR A 168 -6.43 -8.05 0.18
C TYR A 168 -5.76 -9.35 -0.26
N LEU A 169 -4.98 -9.32 -1.33
CA LEU A 169 -4.27 -10.50 -1.84
C LEU A 169 -2.77 -10.24 -1.95
N TRP A 170 -1.96 -11.22 -1.58
CA TRP A 170 -0.60 -11.31 -2.07
C TRP A 170 -0.64 -11.90 -3.47
N VAL A 171 -0.04 -11.23 -4.45
CA VAL A 171 -0.01 -11.71 -5.84
C VAL A 171 1.43 -11.79 -6.32
N TYR A 172 1.91 -12.98 -6.66
CA TYR A 172 3.30 -13.18 -7.08
C TYR A 172 3.38 -13.81 -8.48
N PRO A 173 4.23 -13.27 -9.37
CA PRO A 173 4.51 -13.92 -10.64
C PRO A 173 5.35 -15.19 -10.44
N VAL A 174 4.89 -16.28 -11.03
CA VAL A 174 5.66 -17.52 -11.20
C VAL A 174 6.56 -17.33 -12.40
N HIS A 175 7.87 -17.54 -12.21
CA HIS A 175 8.84 -17.37 -13.28
C HIS A 175 9.30 -18.74 -13.80
N GLU A 176 9.49 -18.83 -15.11
CA GLU A 176 10.13 -19.98 -15.74
C GLU A 176 11.61 -20.05 -15.32
N SER A 177 12.07 -21.21 -14.87
CA SER A 177 13.41 -21.37 -14.28
C SER A 177 14.56 -21.11 -15.27
N SER A 178 14.35 -21.30 -16.57
CA SER A 178 15.36 -21.15 -17.62
C SER A 178 15.51 -19.70 -18.10
N SER A 179 14.39 -19.02 -18.36
CA SER A 179 14.37 -17.67 -18.94
C SER A 179 14.20 -16.56 -17.89
N GLY A 180 13.70 -16.89 -16.71
CA GLY A 180 13.30 -15.92 -15.69
C GLY A 180 12.11 -15.05 -16.10
N GLN A 181 11.37 -15.42 -17.15
CA GLN A 181 10.16 -14.71 -17.55
C GLN A 181 8.96 -15.13 -16.69
N PRO A 182 8.06 -14.19 -16.33
CA PRO A 182 6.85 -14.54 -15.61
C PRO A 182 5.88 -15.27 -16.57
N ILE A 183 5.40 -16.44 -16.16
CA ILE A 183 4.54 -17.32 -16.97
C ILE A 183 3.13 -17.47 -16.39
N ALA A 184 2.95 -17.19 -15.10
CA ALA A 184 1.67 -17.27 -14.41
C ALA A 184 1.68 -16.43 -13.13
N LEU A 185 0.53 -16.38 -12.44
CA LEU A 185 0.36 -15.69 -11.17
C LEU A 185 -0.10 -16.66 -10.08
N GLN A 186 0.42 -16.52 -8.88
CA GLN A 186 -0.08 -17.15 -7.67
C GLN A 186 -0.68 -16.10 -6.74
N ALA A 187 -1.70 -16.49 -5.98
CA ALA A 187 -2.35 -15.59 -5.04
C ALA A 187 -2.61 -16.26 -3.68
N TRP A 188 -2.50 -15.45 -2.64
CA TRP A 188 -2.87 -15.81 -1.28
C TRP A 188 -3.76 -14.71 -0.70
N ASN A 189 -4.74 -15.10 0.10
CA ASN A 189 -5.47 -14.15 0.95
C ASN A 189 -4.45 -13.50 1.90
N ALA A 190 -4.36 -12.17 1.88
CA ALA A 190 -3.36 -11.47 2.66
C ALA A 190 -3.71 -11.32 4.14
N GLU A 191 -4.95 -11.58 4.53
CA GLU A 191 -5.40 -11.57 5.93
C GLU A 191 -5.28 -12.96 6.58
N THR A 192 -5.49 -14.05 5.81
CA THR A 192 -5.44 -15.43 6.34
C THR A 192 -4.17 -16.20 5.98
N GLY A 193 -3.48 -15.81 4.91
CA GLY A 193 -2.33 -16.54 4.35
C GLY A 193 -2.71 -17.75 3.50
N GLU A 194 -4.00 -18.04 3.32
CA GLU A 194 -4.50 -19.19 2.55
C GLU A 194 -4.32 -18.97 1.04
N THR A 195 -4.07 -20.04 0.29
CA THR A 195 -3.98 -20.01 -1.17
C THR A 195 -5.34 -19.68 -1.79
N ILE A 196 -5.33 -18.92 -2.89
CA ILE A 196 -6.53 -18.62 -3.67
C ILE A 196 -6.65 -19.60 -4.82
N ASN A 197 -7.83 -20.23 -4.96
CA ASN A 197 -8.13 -21.06 -6.12
C ASN A 197 -8.21 -20.17 -7.39
N PRO A 198 -7.64 -20.59 -8.53
CA PRO A 198 -7.72 -19.83 -9.79
C PRO A 198 -9.14 -19.40 -10.21
N ASN A 199 -10.18 -20.17 -9.86
CA ASN A 199 -11.57 -19.83 -10.17
C ASN A 199 -12.14 -18.71 -9.30
N ASP A 200 -11.59 -18.52 -8.10
CA ASP A 200 -11.98 -17.47 -7.14
C ASP A 200 -11.08 -16.24 -7.23
N ALA A 201 -10.03 -16.29 -8.06
CA ALA A 201 -9.08 -15.22 -8.24
C ALA A 201 -9.65 -14.10 -9.14
N PRO A 202 -9.28 -12.82 -8.90
CA PRO A 202 -9.85 -11.71 -9.66
C PRO A 202 -9.39 -11.72 -11.12
N ASP A 203 -10.23 -11.23 -12.03
CA ASP A 203 -9.81 -10.97 -13.40
C ASP A 203 -8.98 -9.68 -13.47
N LEU A 204 -7.71 -9.81 -13.85
CA LEU A 204 -6.77 -8.70 -13.97
C LEU A 204 -6.63 -8.17 -15.40
N SER A 205 -7.22 -8.85 -16.40
CA SER A 205 -6.97 -8.62 -17.83
C SER A 205 -7.32 -7.21 -18.32
N SER A 206 -8.29 -6.57 -17.67
CA SER A 206 -8.73 -5.20 -17.99
C SER A 206 -8.25 -4.15 -16.99
N THR A 207 -7.35 -4.52 -16.06
CA THR A 207 -6.86 -3.65 -14.99
C THR A 207 -5.51 -3.02 -15.30
N ASP A 208 -5.04 -2.12 -14.43
CA ASP A 208 -3.69 -1.56 -14.47
C ASP A 208 -2.63 -2.43 -13.76
N PHE A 209 -2.94 -3.69 -13.46
CA PHE A 209 -1.96 -4.64 -12.94
C PHE A 209 -0.77 -4.79 -13.92
N PRO A 210 0.48 -5.02 -13.46
CA PRO A 210 1.64 -5.07 -14.33
C PRO A 210 1.72 -6.25 -15.30
N PHE A 211 1.00 -7.35 -15.01
CA PHE A 211 0.99 -8.58 -15.81
C PHE A 211 -0.45 -9.04 -16.11
N PRO A 212 -1.28 -8.20 -16.76
CA PRO A 212 -2.71 -8.46 -16.93
C PRO A 212 -3.01 -9.67 -17.84
N GLU A 213 -2.05 -10.07 -18.68
CA GLU A 213 -2.14 -11.19 -19.61
C GLU A 213 -1.93 -12.56 -18.95
N LEU A 214 -1.26 -12.61 -17.80
CA LEU A 214 -0.91 -13.86 -17.14
C LEU A 214 -2.13 -14.52 -16.49
N LYS A 215 -2.15 -15.86 -16.52
CA LYS A 215 -3.20 -16.68 -15.91
C LYS A 215 -2.83 -17.09 -14.48
N TRP A 216 -3.85 -17.38 -13.69
CA TRP A 216 -3.71 -17.90 -12.34
C TRP A 216 -3.20 -19.34 -12.36
N TRP A 217 -2.14 -19.60 -11.60
CA TRP A 217 -1.51 -20.90 -11.41
C TRP A 217 -2.22 -21.65 -10.29
N ASP A 218 -2.61 -22.90 -10.55
CA ASP A 218 -3.17 -23.78 -9.54
C ASP A 218 -2.06 -24.36 -8.65
N HIS A 219 -2.14 -24.06 -7.34
CA HIS A 219 -1.21 -24.59 -6.34
C HIS A 219 -1.31 -26.11 -6.20
N GLU A 220 -2.52 -26.68 -6.15
CA GLU A 220 -2.74 -28.09 -5.79
C GLU A 220 -2.49 -29.06 -6.95
N ALA A 221 -2.86 -28.67 -8.17
CA ALA A 221 -2.70 -29.52 -9.35
C ALA A 221 -1.22 -29.81 -9.68
N ASN A 222 -0.33 -28.89 -9.31
CA ASN A 222 1.08 -28.96 -9.68
C ASN A 222 1.98 -29.55 -8.59
N GLU A 223 1.66 -29.42 -7.30
CA GLU A 223 2.36 -30.17 -6.24
C GLU A 223 2.21 -31.68 -6.43
N ARG A 224 1.03 -32.13 -6.89
CA ARG A 224 0.77 -33.54 -7.24
C ARG A 224 1.52 -34.02 -8.48
N SER A 225 1.93 -33.11 -9.36
CA SER A 225 2.70 -33.42 -10.58
C SER A 225 4.21 -33.41 -10.33
N ALA A 226 4.70 -32.62 -9.37
CA ALA A 226 6.11 -32.60 -8.95
C ALA A 226 6.50 -33.74 -7.99
N ALA A 227 5.51 -34.40 -7.37
CA ALA A 227 5.70 -35.56 -6.51
C ALA A 227 5.63 -36.92 -7.25
N LYS A 228 5.53 -36.91 -8.58
CA LYS A 228 5.62 -38.08 -9.46
C LYS A 228 6.91 -38.02 -10.28
#